data_AF-A0A2D3VG72-F1
#
_entry.id   AF-A0A2D3VG72-F1
#
_cell.length_a   1.000
_cell.length_b   1.000
_cell.length_c   1.000
_cell.angle_alpha   90.00
_cell.angle_beta   90.00
_cell.angle_gamma   90.00
#
_symmetry.space_group_name_H-M   'P 1'
#
loop_
_entity.id
_entity.type
_entity.pdbx_description
1 polymer ?
#
loop_
_entity_poly.entity_id
_entity_poly.type
_entity_poly.pdbx_seq_one_letter_code
_entity_poly.pdbx_strand_id
1 'polypeptide(L)'
;MNLNLKSKLLFLSIIPLLFVIVLSSIILFEFFNNKKNLEHTKYRILEAEAISKVIHYMQIERGLTAGFIASDNLNSKDDTLLLAMENLDKSIYEAKFLFLHITKNSNSHILNILDSIKSNRKGIYLLNMPISEAKGYYTKNIADLLAFIKTIPTTMDDKENRTYIAAYNHLSAAKEALGEIRAALNEVFTTNIF
;
A
#
# COMPACT_ATOMS: atom_id res chain seq x y z
N MET A 1 -17.60 -12.03 -67.73
CA MET A 1 -18.90 -11.75 -67.09
C MET A 1 -19.02 -10.23 -66.92
N ASN A 2 -19.89 -9.56 -67.67
CA ASN A 2 -20.06 -8.10 -67.55
C ASN A 2 -20.81 -7.81 -66.25
N LEU A 3 -20.06 -7.37 -65.22
CA LEU A 3 -20.65 -6.92 -63.97
C LEU A 3 -21.50 -5.67 -64.21
N ASN A 4 -22.75 -5.70 -63.75
CA ASN A 4 -23.65 -4.55 -63.76
C ASN A 4 -23.01 -3.38 -62.99
N LEU A 5 -23.25 -2.14 -63.44
CA LEU A 5 -22.66 -0.91 -62.89
C LEU A 5 -22.82 -0.82 -61.36
N LYS A 6 -23.99 -1.26 -60.84
CA LYS A 6 -24.28 -1.35 -59.40
C LYS A 6 -23.30 -2.25 -58.64
N SER A 7 -22.93 -3.40 -59.19
CA SER A 7 -21.99 -4.35 -58.58
C SER A 7 -20.56 -3.80 -58.58
N LYS A 8 -20.16 -3.07 -59.62
CA LYS A 8 -18.84 -2.40 -59.68
C LYS A 8 -18.72 -1.30 -58.63
N LEU A 9 -19.76 -0.49 -58.46
CA LEU A 9 -19.84 0.54 -57.42
C LEU A 9 -19.82 -0.06 -56.00
N LEU A 10 -20.56 -1.15 -55.77
CA LEU A 10 -20.54 -1.88 -54.49
C LEU A 10 -19.16 -2.45 -54.17
N PHE A 11 -18.47 -3.05 -55.14
CA PHE A 11 -17.13 -3.60 -54.95
C PHE A 11 -16.10 -2.50 -54.63
N LEU A 12 -16.25 -1.32 -55.23
CA LEU A 12 -15.39 -0.17 -54.91
C LEU A 12 -15.59 0.34 -53.48
N SER A 13 -16.81 0.22 -52.94
CA SER A 13 -17.15 0.68 -51.58
C SER A 13 -16.84 -0.35 -50.48
N ILE A 14 -16.77 -1.65 -50.80
CA ILE A 14 -16.55 -2.70 -49.79
C ILE A 14 -15.12 -2.63 -49.20
N ILE A 15 -14.14 -2.26 -50.03
CA ILE A 15 -12.72 -2.21 -49.63
C ILE A 15 -12.47 -1.12 -48.58
N PRO A 16 -12.89 0.15 -48.79
CA PRO A 16 -12.81 1.19 -47.74
C PRO A 16 -13.59 0.81 -46.48
N LEU A 17 -14.75 0.17 -46.62
CA LEU A 17 -15.56 -0.24 -45.47
C LEU A 17 -14.85 -1.29 -44.62
N LEU A 18 -14.26 -2.31 -45.25
CA LEU A 18 -13.46 -3.33 -44.57
C LEU A 18 -12.25 -2.71 -43.86
N PHE A 19 -11.58 -1.76 -44.50
CA PHE A 19 -10.46 -1.04 -43.89
C PHE A 19 -10.88 -0.30 -42.61
N VAL A 20 -12.01 0.41 -42.65
CA VAL A 20 -12.57 1.10 -41.48
C VAL A 20 -12.93 0.12 -40.37
N ILE A 21 -13.53 -1.04 -40.71
CA ILE A 21 -13.88 -2.07 -39.73
C ILE A 21 -12.64 -2.64 -39.05
N VAL A 22 -11.58 -2.94 -39.81
CA VAL A 22 -10.32 -3.46 -39.26
C VAL A 22 -9.66 -2.42 -38.36
N LEU A 23 -9.55 -1.17 -38.81
CA LEU A 23 -8.96 -0.09 -38.03
C LEU A 23 -9.74 0.16 -36.72
N SER A 24 -11.08 0.21 -36.81
CA SER A 24 -11.95 0.35 -35.65
C SER A 24 -11.78 -0.80 -34.66
N SER A 25 -11.65 -2.03 -35.16
CA SER A 25 -11.43 -3.21 -34.31
C SER A 25 -10.09 -3.16 -33.56
N ILE A 26 -9.02 -2.70 -34.24
CA ILE A 26 -7.69 -2.51 -33.62
C ILE A 26 -7.79 -1.46 -32.50
N ILE A 27 -8.40 -0.31 -32.80
CA ILE A 27 -8.57 0.79 -31.84
C ILE A 27 -9.40 0.34 -30.63
N LEU A 28 -10.50 -0.37 -30.86
CA LEU A 28 -11.34 -0.90 -29.78
C LEU A 28 -10.55 -1.86 -28.88
N PHE A 29 -9.77 -2.77 -29.47
CA PHE A 29 -8.93 -3.69 -28.71
C PHE A 29 -7.90 -2.96 -27.84
N GLU A 30 -7.26 -1.92 -28.39
CA GLU A 30 -6.34 -1.06 -27.65
C GLU A 30 -7.05 -0.32 -26.49
N PHE A 31 -8.24 0.25 -26.73
CA PHE A 31 -9.03 0.90 -25.69
C PHE A 31 -9.40 -0.07 -24.55
N PHE A 32 -9.77 -1.31 -24.87
CA PHE A 32 -10.06 -2.33 -23.86
C PHE A 32 -8.82 -2.68 -23.03
N ASN A 33 -7.66 -2.83 -23.64
CA ASN A 33 -6.41 -3.09 -22.94
C ASN A 33 -6.00 -1.91 -22.05
N ASN A 34 -6.10 -0.68 -22.57
CA ASN A 34 -5.80 0.53 -21.79
C ASN A 34 -6.72 0.66 -20.57
N LYS A 35 -8.02 0.37 -20.73
CA LYS A 35 -8.97 0.35 -19.60
C LYS A 35 -8.54 -0.66 -18.53
N LYS A 36 -8.16 -1.88 -18.93
CA LYS A 36 -7.69 -2.91 -18.00
C LYS A 36 -6.41 -2.49 -17.28
N ASN A 37 -5.48 -1.86 -17.99
CA ASN A 37 -4.22 -1.36 -17.41
C ASN A 37 -4.47 -0.21 -16.41
N LEU A 38 -5.41 0.69 -16.70
CA LEU A 38 -5.82 1.74 -15.77
C LEU A 38 -6.48 1.16 -14.49
N GLU A 39 -7.33 0.15 -14.63
CA GLU A 39 -7.95 -0.53 -13.49
C GLU A 39 -6.89 -1.24 -12.63
N HIS A 40 -5.95 -1.94 -13.28
CA HIS A 40 -4.84 -2.58 -12.59
C HIS A 40 -3.98 -1.55 -11.82
N THR A 41 -3.62 -0.44 -12.48
CA THR A 41 -2.87 0.68 -11.90
C THR A 41 -3.60 1.27 -10.68
N LYS A 42 -4.91 1.48 -10.78
CA LYS A 42 -5.74 1.94 -9.66
C LYS A 42 -5.65 0.98 -8.47
N TYR A 43 -5.74 -0.33 -8.69
CA TYR A 43 -5.62 -1.30 -7.60
C TYR A 43 -4.23 -1.28 -6.94
N ARG A 44 -3.15 -1.13 -7.71
CA ARG A 44 -1.79 -0.99 -7.17
C ARG A 44 -1.63 0.26 -6.29
N ILE A 45 -2.23 1.38 -6.70
CA ILE A 45 -2.22 2.62 -5.92
C ILE A 45 -2.99 2.44 -4.60
N LEU A 46 -4.19 1.85 -4.64
CA LEU A 46 -4.99 1.61 -3.45
C LEU A 46 -4.28 0.69 -2.44
N GLU A 47 -3.55 -0.31 -2.92
CA GLU A 47 -2.74 -1.18 -2.07
C GLU A 47 -1.60 -0.43 -1.39
N ALA A 48 -0.87 0.41 -2.14
CA ALA A 48 0.18 1.24 -1.58
C ALA A 48 -0.36 2.20 -0.51
N GLU A 49 -1.51 2.82 -0.76
CA GLU A 49 -2.20 3.71 0.18
C GLU A 49 -2.63 2.97 1.46
N ALA A 50 -3.26 1.79 1.32
CA ALA A 50 -3.71 1.00 2.46
C ALA A 50 -2.55 0.57 3.36
N ILE A 51 -1.45 0.10 2.77
CA ILE A 51 -0.25 -0.28 3.55
C ILE A 51 0.40 0.96 4.20
N SER A 52 0.42 2.09 3.51
CA SER A 52 0.94 3.34 4.09
C SER A 52 0.11 3.83 5.27
N LYS A 53 -1.21 3.65 5.23
CA LYS A 53 -2.10 3.95 6.36
C LYS A 53 -1.78 3.05 7.57
N VAL A 54 -1.52 1.76 7.35
CA VAL A 54 -1.05 0.85 8.41
C VAL A 54 0.27 1.33 8.99
N ILE A 55 1.27 1.65 8.15
CA ILE A 55 2.56 2.20 8.59
C ILE A 55 2.36 3.45 9.47
N HIS A 56 1.49 4.37 9.05
CA HIS A 56 1.23 5.59 9.79
C HIS A 56 0.70 5.31 11.21
N TYR A 57 -0.26 4.41 11.37
CA TYR A 57 -0.78 4.06 12.69
C TYR A 57 0.21 3.24 13.52
N MET A 58 1.04 2.40 12.89
CA MET A 58 2.17 1.74 13.58
C MET A 58 3.18 2.75 14.13
N GLN A 59 3.48 3.82 13.39
CA GLN A 59 4.38 4.87 13.87
C GLN A 59 3.83 5.60 15.09
N ILE A 60 2.52 5.86 15.12
CA ILE A 60 1.84 6.49 16.26
C ILE A 60 1.88 5.55 17.46
N GLU A 61 1.44 4.32 17.30
CA GLU A 61 1.37 3.35 18.39
C GLU A 61 2.75 3.04 18.96
N ARG A 62 3.79 2.85 18.12
CA ARG A 62 5.18 2.71 18.59
C ARG A 62 5.58 3.82 19.55
N GLY A 63 5.27 5.07 19.20
CA GLY A 63 5.61 6.24 20.01
C GLY A 63 4.90 6.25 21.35
N LEU A 64 3.60 5.93 21.36
CA LEU A 64 2.79 5.85 22.57
C LEU A 64 3.18 4.66 23.45
N THR A 65 3.42 3.49 22.86
CA THR A 65 3.93 2.30 23.57
C THR A 65 5.27 2.59 24.24
N ALA A 66 6.21 3.23 23.54
CA ALA A 66 7.49 3.60 24.14
C ALA A 66 7.32 4.58 25.31
N GLY A 67 6.49 5.62 25.14
CA GLY A 67 6.19 6.57 26.22
C GLY A 67 5.50 5.90 27.42
N PHE A 68 4.56 4.99 27.16
CA PHE A 68 3.84 4.24 28.19
C PHE A 68 4.81 3.38 29.01
N ILE A 69 5.67 2.58 28.35
CA ILE A 69 6.67 1.74 29.01
C ILE A 69 7.66 2.61 29.82
N ALA A 70 8.13 3.73 29.25
CA ALA A 70 9.08 4.63 29.93
C ALA A 70 8.50 5.32 31.17
N SER A 71 7.18 5.49 31.23
CA SER A 71 6.52 6.17 32.34
C SER A 71 6.28 5.29 33.57
N ASP A 72 6.63 3.99 33.51
CA ASP A 72 6.29 2.94 34.50
C ASP A 72 4.81 2.92 34.90
N ASN A 73 3.96 3.56 34.10
CA ASN A 73 2.59 3.86 34.44
C ASN A 73 1.72 2.70 33.97
N LEU A 74 1.81 1.57 34.67
CA LEU A 74 1.10 0.31 34.39
C LEU A 74 -0.44 0.40 34.50
N ASN A 75 -1.00 1.60 34.67
CA ASN A 75 -2.42 1.81 34.50
C ASN A 75 -2.77 1.67 33.02
N SER A 76 -3.22 0.46 32.66
CA SER A 76 -3.68 0.01 31.34
C SER A 76 -4.89 0.75 30.76
N LYS A 77 -5.10 2.01 31.16
CA LYS A 77 -6.20 2.91 30.76
C LYS A 77 -5.66 4.23 30.20
N ASP A 78 -4.57 4.17 29.44
CA ASP A 78 -4.22 5.29 28.59
C ASP A 78 -5.14 5.28 27.37
N ASP A 79 -6.18 6.11 27.41
CA ASP A 79 -7.17 6.25 26.35
C ASP A 79 -6.52 6.60 25.00
N THR A 80 -5.38 7.31 25.00
CA THR A 80 -4.67 7.64 23.77
C THR A 80 -3.97 6.44 23.15
N LEU A 81 -3.35 5.59 23.97
CA LEU A 81 -2.76 4.33 23.52
C LEU A 81 -3.84 3.36 23.02
N LEU A 82 -4.94 3.22 23.76
CA LEU A 82 -6.06 2.35 23.36
C LEU A 82 -6.66 2.80 22.02
N LEU A 83 -6.87 4.10 21.83
CA LEU A 83 -7.34 4.65 20.56
C LEU A 83 -6.34 4.42 19.42
N ALA A 84 -5.03 4.54 19.66
CA ALA A 84 -4.02 4.22 18.66
C ALA A 84 -4.05 2.74 18.27
N MET A 85 -4.21 1.85 19.25
CA MET A 85 -4.33 0.42 19.03
C MET A 85 -5.55 0.06 18.17
N GLU A 86 -6.70 0.67 18.47
CA GLU A 86 -7.94 0.49 17.70
C GLU A 86 -7.79 1.02 16.26
N ASN A 87 -7.17 2.19 16.09
CA ASN A 87 -6.94 2.77 14.77
C ASN A 87 -6.01 1.89 13.91
N LEU A 88 -4.96 1.33 14.51
CA LEU A 88 -4.09 0.39 13.80
C LEU A 88 -4.86 -0.89 13.43
N ASP A 89 -5.63 -1.47 14.35
CA ASP A 89 -6.44 -2.66 14.08
C ASP A 89 -7.47 -2.44 12.97
N LYS A 90 -8.11 -1.27 12.95
CA LYS A 90 -9.02 -0.84 11.90
C LYS A 90 -8.29 -0.72 10.56
N SER A 91 -7.12 -0.07 10.53
CA SER A 91 -6.35 0.08 9.29
C SER A 91 -5.88 -1.27 8.73
N ILE A 92 -5.50 -2.22 9.60
CA ILE A 92 -5.13 -3.58 9.19
C ILE A 92 -6.34 -4.31 8.61
N TYR A 93 -7.51 -4.19 9.24
CA TYR A 93 -8.74 -4.78 8.72
C TYR A 93 -9.12 -4.20 7.35
N GLU A 94 -9.11 -2.87 7.21
CA GLU A 94 -9.39 -2.18 5.94
C GLU A 94 -8.42 -2.59 4.84
N ALA A 95 -7.11 -2.68 5.15
CA ALA A 95 -6.11 -3.15 4.21
C ALA A 95 -6.40 -4.60 3.78
N LYS A 96 -6.61 -5.53 4.72
CA LYS A 96 -6.95 -6.91 4.39
C LYS A 96 -8.21 -7.02 3.54
N PHE A 97 -9.26 -6.26 3.87
CA PHE A 97 -10.50 -6.24 3.11
C PHE A 97 -10.27 -5.76 1.67
N LEU A 98 -9.52 -4.67 1.50
CA LEU A 98 -9.13 -4.15 0.19
C LEU A 98 -8.42 -5.22 -0.65
N PHE A 99 -7.38 -5.84 -0.09
CA PHE A 99 -6.59 -6.87 -0.78
C PHE A 99 -7.45 -8.07 -1.20
N LEU A 100 -8.30 -8.57 -0.31
CA LEU A 100 -9.07 -9.79 -0.57
C LEU A 100 -10.28 -9.56 -1.47
N HIS A 101 -10.98 -8.43 -1.33
CA HIS A 101 -12.30 -8.22 -1.93
C HIS A 101 -12.32 -7.18 -3.05
N ILE A 102 -11.46 -6.16 -3.00
CA ILE A 102 -11.45 -5.08 -3.98
C ILE A 102 -10.40 -5.33 -5.05
N THR A 103 -9.14 -5.48 -4.66
CA THR A 103 -8.04 -5.67 -5.61
C THR A 103 -7.83 -7.13 -5.98
N LYS A 104 -8.49 -8.04 -5.24
CA LYS A 104 -8.42 -9.51 -5.41
C LYS A 104 -6.97 -10.01 -5.45
N ASN A 105 -6.11 -9.35 -4.67
CA ASN A 105 -4.72 -9.67 -4.53
C ASN A 105 -4.51 -10.55 -3.29
N SER A 106 -4.47 -11.86 -3.51
CA SER A 106 -4.23 -12.85 -2.47
C SER A 106 -2.75 -13.08 -2.18
N ASN A 107 -1.92 -12.03 -2.26
CA ASN A 107 -0.50 -12.13 -1.90
C ASN A 107 -0.38 -12.56 -0.43
N SER A 108 0.01 -13.82 -0.22
CA SER A 108 0.07 -14.42 1.12
C SER A 108 1.10 -13.74 2.00
N HIS A 109 2.18 -13.21 1.43
CA HIS A 109 3.25 -12.59 2.21
C HIS A 109 2.75 -11.34 2.97
N ILE A 110 2.12 -10.39 2.27
CA ILE A 110 1.63 -9.16 2.92
C ILE A 110 0.47 -9.44 3.88
N LEU A 111 -0.43 -10.36 3.53
CA LEU A 111 -1.53 -10.76 4.42
C LEU A 111 -0.99 -11.40 5.71
N ASN A 112 0.03 -12.26 5.60
CA ASN A 112 0.68 -12.88 6.76
C ASN A 112 1.39 -11.83 7.64
N ILE A 113 2.06 -10.84 7.05
CA ILE A 113 2.65 -9.73 7.81
C ILE A 113 1.57 -9.00 8.60
N LEU A 114 0.47 -8.61 7.95
CA LEU A 114 -0.64 -7.92 8.59
C LEU A 114 -1.28 -8.74 9.73
N ASP A 115 -1.43 -10.04 9.55
CA ASP A 115 -1.94 -10.95 10.58
C ASP A 115 -0.96 -11.13 11.75
N SER A 116 0.34 -11.19 11.47
CA SER A 116 1.37 -11.26 12.50
C SER A 116 1.39 -9.98 13.35
N ILE A 117 1.26 -8.81 12.71
CA ILE A 117 1.18 -7.51 13.40
C ILE A 117 0.00 -7.50 14.37
N LYS A 118 -1.18 -7.90 13.91
CA LYS A 118 -2.38 -7.94 14.73
C LYS A 118 -2.27 -8.96 15.87
N SER A 119 -1.71 -10.14 15.61
CA SER A 119 -1.66 -11.23 16.59
C SER A 119 -0.65 -10.97 17.70
N ASN A 120 0.55 -10.50 17.36
CA ASN A 120 1.63 -10.25 18.33
C ASN A 120 1.38 -9.02 19.21
N ARG A 121 0.43 -8.15 18.81
CA ARG A 121 -0.03 -7.00 19.62
C ARG A 121 -1.11 -7.37 20.64
N LYS A 122 -1.73 -8.55 20.54
CA LYS A 122 -2.79 -8.95 21.48
C LYS A 122 -2.22 -9.21 22.88
N GLY A 123 -2.78 -8.51 23.87
CA GLY A 123 -2.71 -8.91 25.27
C GLY A 123 -1.54 -8.35 26.07
N ILE A 124 -1.21 -7.06 25.93
CA ILE A 124 -0.18 -6.39 26.77
C ILE A 124 1.24 -6.96 26.52
N TYR A 125 1.39 -7.97 25.66
CA TYR A 125 2.67 -8.65 25.39
C TYR A 125 3.80 -7.66 25.08
N LEU A 126 3.57 -6.75 24.15
CA LEU A 126 4.55 -5.70 23.81
C LEU A 126 4.74 -4.65 24.91
N LEU A 127 3.73 -4.43 25.77
CA LEU A 127 3.82 -3.51 26.90
C LEU A 127 4.64 -4.08 28.07
N ASN A 128 4.79 -5.41 28.12
CA ASN A 128 5.61 -6.12 29.12
C ASN A 128 7.06 -6.35 28.64
N MET A 129 7.39 -5.96 27.42
CA MET A 129 8.73 -6.10 26.86
C MET A 129 9.63 -4.91 27.26
N PRO A 130 10.96 -5.10 27.25
CA PRO A 130 11.88 -3.97 27.30
C PRO A 130 11.56 -2.97 26.19
N ILE A 131 11.61 -1.68 26.51
CA ILE A 131 11.26 -0.59 25.59
C ILE A 131 11.99 -0.69 24.24
N SER A 132 13.25 -1.11 24.25
CA SER A 132 14.07 -1.32 23.05
C SER A 132 13.53 -2.44 22.16
N GLU A 133 13.12 -3.56 22.75
CA GLU A 133 12.54 -4.69 22.02
C GLU A 133 11.17 -4.33 21.43
N ALA A 134 10.32 -3.65 22.20
CA ALA A 134 9.03 -3.16 21.73
C ALA A 134 9.20 -2.18 20.54
N LYS A 135 10.12 -1.19 20.66
CA LYS A 135 10.45 -0.26 19.57
C LYS A 135 10.97 -1.01 18.33
N GLY A 136 11.90 -1.94 18.53
CA GLY A 136 12.51 -2.74 17.47
C GLY A 136 11.48 -3.59 16.71
N TYR A 137 10.48 -4.13 17.41
CA TYR A 137 9.37 -4.85 16.80
C TYR A 137 8.61 -3.97 15.79
N TYR A 138 8.19 -2.76 16.18
CA TYR A 138 7.48 -1.86 15.27
C TYR A 138 8.38 -1.40 14.12
N THR A 139 9.63 -1.00 14.39
CA THR A 139 10.61 -0.60 13.36
C THR A 139 10.77 -1.67 12.29
N LYS A 140 10.97 -2.93 12.69
CA LYS A 140 11.12 -4.04 11.75
C LYS A 140 9.89 -4.21 10.86
N ASN A 141 8.71 -4.25 11.46
CA ASN A 141 7.47 -4.43 10.69
C ASN A 141 7.18 -3.24 9.76
N ILE A 142 7.48 -2.01 10.19
CA ILE A 142 7.37 -0.82 9.33
C ILE A 142 8.32 -0.94 8.12
N ALA A 143 9.56 -1.39 8.34
CA ALA A 143 10.51 -1.61 7.25
C ALA A 143 10.03 -2.69 6.26
N ASP A 144 9.45 -3.79 6.75
CA ASP A 144 8.88 -4.85 5.91
C ASP A 144 7.70 -4.32 5.06
N LEU A 145 6.83 -3.50 5.64
CA LEU A 145 5.72 -2.86 4.92
C LEU A 145 6.21 -1.84 3.86
N LEU A 146 7.23 -1.04 4.18
CA LEU A 146 7.88 -0.12 3.21
C LEU A 146 8.56 -0.90 2.07
N ALA A 147 9.21 -2.02 2.39
CA ALA A 147 9.80 -2.91 1.40
C ALA A 147 8.73 -3.49 0.47
N PHE A 148 7.56 -3.85 1.00
CA PHE A 148 6.42 -4.26 0.18
C PHE A 148 5.96 -3.14 -0.77
N ILE A 149 5.74 -1.91 -0.29
CA ILE A 149 5.35 -0.77 -1.16
C ILE A 149 6.38 -0.55 -2.26
N LYS A 150 7.68 -0.70 -1.98
CA LYS A 150 8.77 -0.59 -2.96
C LYS A 150 8.63 -1.58 -4.13
N THR A 151 7.97 -2.73 -3.94
CA THR A 151 7.76 -3.71 -5.01
C THR A 151 6.58 -3.35 -5.93
N ILE A 152 5.63 -2.55 -5.47
CA ILE A 152 4.39 -2.23 -6.22
C ILE A 152 4.68 -1.62 -7.61
N PRO A 153 5.58 -0.63 -7.76
CA PRO A 153 5.90 -0.06 -9.07
C PRO A 153 6.37 -1.09 -10.10
N THR A 154 7.00 -2.20 -9.67
CA THR A 154 7.49 -3.25 -10.60
C THR A 154 6.36 -4.03 -11.27
N THR A 155 5.13 -3.90 -10.76
CA THR A 155 3.94 -4.60 -11.27
C THR A 155 3.04 -3.72 -12.12
N MET A 156 3.39 -2.45 -12.33
CA MET A 156 2.55 -1.49 -13.06
C MET A 156 3.11 -1.24 -14.46
N ASP A 157 2.25 -1.03 -15.45
CA ASP A 157 2.66 -0.61 -16.82
C ASP A 157 2.70 0.91 -16.98
N ASP A 158 1.90 1.64 -16.18
CA ASP A 158 1.80 3.09 -16.22
C ASP A 158 3.05 3.78 -15.64
N LYS A 159 3.82 4.45 -16.50
CA LYS A 159 5.12 5.04 -16.12
C LYS A 159 5.01 6.19 -15.12
N GLU A 160 3.98 7.00 -15.25
CA GLU A 160 3.79 8.19 -14.42
C GLU A 160 3.44 7.77 -12.99
N ASN A 161 2.42 6.93 -12.82
CA ASN A 161 1.98 6.43 -11.52
C ASN A 161 3.06 5.55 -10.86
N ARG A 162 3.84 4.78 -11.62
CA ARG A 162 5.04 4.10 -11.08
C ARG A 162 5.98 5.08 -10.39
N THR A 163 6.24 6.21 -11.03
CA THR A 163 7.15 7.24 -10.52
C THR A 163 6.57 7.90 -9.27
N TYR A 164 5.27 8.19 -9.25
CA TYR A 164 4.61 8.74 -8.06
C TYR A 164 4.65 7.79 -6.86
N ILE A 165 4.35 6.50 -7.05
CA ILE A 165 4.44 5.53 -5.94
C ILE A 165 5.89 5.37 -5.46
N ALA A 166 6.87 5.36 -6.36
CA ALA A 166 8.28 5.30 -5.96
C ALA A 166 8.69 6.53 -5.13
N ALA A 167 8.35 7.74 -5.59
CA ALA A 167 8.61 8.98 -4.86
C ALA A 167 7.90 9.00 -3.50
N TYR A 168 6.65 8.55 -3.45
CA TYR A 168 5.89 8.41 -2.22
C TYR A 168 6.56 7.44 -1.24
N ASN A 169 7.05 6.30 -1.72
CA ASN A 169 7.77 5.34 -0.89
C ASN A 169 9.07 5.92 -0.32
N HIS A 170 9.82 6.69 -1.12
CA HIS A 170 11.00 7.40 -0.66
C HIS A 170 10.68 8.43 0.43
N LEU A 171 9.60 9.18 0.27
CA LEU A 171 9.13 10.13 1.29
C LEU A 171 8.71 9.41 2.58
N SER A 172 7.99 8.29 2.46
CA SER A 172 7.59 7.47 3.62
C SER A 172 8.79 6.85 4.35
N ALA A 173 9.82 6.41 3.62
CA ALA A 173 11.06 5.93 4.22
C ALA A 173 11.84 7.05 4.91
N ALA A 174 11.90 8.25 4.31
CA ALA A 174 12.51 9.42 4.96
C ALA A 174 11.75 9.83 6.24
N LYS A 175 10.41 9.80 6.20
CA LYS A 175 9.57 10.02 7.38
C LYS A 175 9.87 9.02 8.49
N GLU A 176 10.07 7.75 8.15
CA GLU A 176 10.43 6.72 9.13
C GLU A 176 11.81 6.96 9.73
N ALA A 177 12.84 7.23 8.92
CA ALA A 177 14.18 7.51 9.40
C ALA A 177 14.22 8.72 10.37
N LEU A 178 13.46 9.78 10.07
CA LEU A 178 13.29 10.92 10.98
C LEU A 178 12.57 10.53 12.28
N GLY A 179 11.60 9.61 12.20
CA GLY A 179 10.92 9.05 13.36
C GLY A 179 11.86 8.27 14.28
N GLU A 180 12.80 7.51 13.72
CA GLU A 180 13.83 6.79 14.47
C GLU A 180 14.83 7.75 15.11
N ILE A 181 15.31 8.76 14.38
CA ILE A 181 16.19 9.80 14.92
C ILE A 181 15.51 10.50 16.11
N ARG A 182 14.23 10.89 15.98
CA ARG A 182 13.47 11.48 17.07
C ARG A 182 13.40 10.54 18.29
N ALA A 183 13.17 9.25 18.06
CA ALA A 183 13.07 8.27 19.15
C ALA A 183 14.43 8.06 19.85
N ALA A 184 15.54 8.08 19.12
CA ALA A 184 16.89 8.00 19.67
C ALA A 184 17.26 9.27 20.46
N LEU A 185 16.95 10.45 19.93
CA LEU A 185 17.21 11.73 20.60
C LEU A 185 16.41 11.85 21.90
N ASN A 186 15.13 11.46 21.90
CA ASN A 186 14.32 11.46 23.10
C ASN A 186 14.93 10.58 24.19
N GLU A 187 15.44 9.39 23.84
CA GLU A 187 16.08 8.47 24.77
C GLU A 187 17.38 9.04 25.37
N VAL A 188 18.22 9.68 24.56
CA VAL A 188 19.43 10.37 25.02
C VAL A 188 19.09 11.51 25.97
N PHE A 189 18.12 12.37 25.60
CA PHE A 189 17.74 13.52 26.42
C PHE A 189 17.02 13.15 27.71
N THR A 190 16.27 12.04 27.76
CA THR A 190 15.62 11.60 29.01
C THR A 190 16.59 10.87 29.94
N THR A 191 17.62 10.20 29.40
CA THR A 191 18.62 9.47 30.21
C THR A 191 19.81 10.34 30.63
N ASN A 192 20.00 11.52 30.03
CA ASN A 192 21.17 12.40 30.24
C ASN A 192 22.52 11.70 29.98
N ILE A 193 22.54 10.68 29.12
CA ILE A 193 23.76 9.97 28.72
C ILE A 193 24.19 10.52 27.36
N PHE A 194 25.16 11.45 27.36
CA PHE A 194 25.74 12.07 26.16
C PHE A 194 27.00 11.34 25.68
#